data_AF-A0A7V0V9D0-F1
#
_entry.id   AF-A0A7V0V9D0-F1
#
_cell.length_a   1.000
_cell.length_b   1.000
_cell.length_c   1.000
_cell.angle_alpha   90.00
_cell.angle_beta   90.00
_cell.angle_gamma   90.00
#
_symmetry.space_group_name_H-M   'P 1'
#
loop_
_entity.id
_entity.type
_entity.pdbx_description
1 polymer ?
#
loop_
_entity_poly.entity_id
_entity_poly.type
_entity_poly.pdbx_seq_one_letter_code
_entity_poly.pdbx_strand_id
1 'polypeptide(L)'
;MKAYLDIETSFSNRLTVIGLYIASSRTLVQMVGEAITADGLLDYLSGTKIIYTYNGNRFDIPMIHQNLGIDLRKSHESCDLMYDCWKNNLKGGLKAVEQALGISRNIFGRGADDPRILWRNWRLHDDVDALERLLEYNREDTINLVLLEERLKNGYKRECLDKVPVKSYLRLVQAK
;
A
#
# COMPACT_ATOMS: atom_id res chain seq x y z
N MET A 1 -1.19 17.63 2.91
CA MET A 1 -2.22 16.63 2.57
C MET A 1 -1.72 15.25 2.97
N LYS A 2 -2.55 14.19 2.90
CA LYS A 2 -2.16 12.82 3.29
C LYS A 2 -1.95 11.96 2.05
N ALA A 3 -0.99 11.05 2.12
CA ALA A 3 -0.88 9.90 1.23
C ALA A 3 -0.88 8.61 2.05
N TYR A 4 -1.30 7.52 1.43
CA TYR A 4 -1.28 6.18 1.99
C TYR A 4 -0.43 5.32 1.06
N LEU A 5 0.52 4.59 1.62
CA LEU A 5 1.57 3.92 0.88
C LEU A 5 1.70 2.49 1.37
N ASP A 6 1.76 1.58 0.40
CA ASP A 6 2.07 0.17 0.60
C ASP A 6 2.98 -0.31 -0.55
N ILE A 7 3.89 -1.24 -0.26
CA ILE A 7 4.81 -1.79 -1.27
C ILE A 7 4.74 -3.32 -1.34
N GLU A 8 5.13 -3.82 -2.51
CA GLU A 8 5.43 -5.23 -2.70
C GLU A 8 6.90 -5.41 -3.09
N THR A 9 7.45 -6.57 -2.73
CA THR A 9 8.86 -6.90 -2.98
C THR A 9 9.01 -8.27 -3.65
N SER A 10 10.17 -8.51 -4.25
CA SER A 10 10.57 -9.84 -4.72
C SER A 10 11.27 -10.63 -3.61
N PHE A 11 11.55 -11.92 -3.84
CA PHE A 11 12.43 -12.72 -2.97
C PHE A 11 13.85 -12.15 -2.81
N SER A 12 14.28 -11.30 -3.74
CA SER A 12 15.60 -10.63 -3.71
C SER A 12 15.54 -9.21 -3.14
N ASN A 13 14.47 -8.86 -2.42
CA ASN A 13 14.26 -7.53 -1.83
C ASN A 13 14.32 -6.39 -2.86
N ARG A 14 13.86 -6.63 -4.09
CA ARG A 14 13.64 -5.59 -5.09
C ARG A 14 12.20 -5.10 -4.99
N LEU A 15 11.97 -3.80 -5.14
CA LEU A 15 10.61 -3.27 -5.25
C LEU A 15 9.93 -3.81 -6.51
N THR A 16 8.69 -4.27 -6.37
CA THR A 16 7.90 -4.83 -7.48
C THR A 16 6.66 -4.01 -7.75
N VAL A 17 6.01 -3.52 -6.69
CA VAL A 17 4.87 -2.59 -6.77
C VAL A 17 5.03 -1.52 -5.69
N ILE A 18 4.72 -0.28 -6.01
CA ILE A 18 4.38 0.76 -5.02
C ILE A 18 2.94 1.18 -5.28
N GLY A 19 2.09 1.05 -4.27
CA GLY A 19 0.74 1.59 -4.24
C GLY A 19 0.70 2.91 -3.48
N LEU A 20 0.04 3.92 -4.05
CA LEU A 20 -0.17 5.22 -3.43
C LEU A 20 -1.62 5.64 -3.56
N TYR A 21 -2.22 6.06 -2.46
CA TYR A 21 -3.48 6.79 -2.49
C TYR A 21 -3.29 8.23 -1.99
N ILE A 22 -3.53 9.19 -2.87
CA ILE A 22 -3.41 10.63 -2.58
C ILE A 22 -4.76 11.19 -2.19
N ALA A 23 -4.93 11.55 -0.91
CA ALA A 23 -6.24 11.89 -0.35
C ALA A 23 -6.87 13.15 -0.95
N SER A 24 -6.05 14.17 -1.28
CA SER A 24 -6.53 15.46 -1.81
C SER A 24 -7.15 15.34 -3.19
N SER A 25 -6.52 14.57 -4.08
CA SER A 25 -7.02 14.33 -5.44
C SER A 25 -7.92 13.10 -5.53
N ARG A 26 -7.92 12.24 -4.50
CA ARG A 26 -8.55 10.91 -4.51
C ARG A 26 -8.00 10.04 -5.64
N THR A 27 -6.70 10.14 -5.87
CA THR A 27 -5.99 9.38 -6.92
C THR A 27 -5.34 8.15 -6.31
N LEU A 28 -5.61 6.98 -6.87
CA LEU A 28 -4.86 5.76 -6.64
C LEU A 28 -3.82 5.61 -7.76
N VAL A 29 -2.57 5.34 -7.40
CA VAL A 29 -1.46 5.11 -8.32
C VAL A 29 -0.82 3.79 -7.97
N GLN A 30 -0.51 2.97 -8.96
CA GLN A 30 0.35 1.80 -8.81
C GLN A 30 1.49 1.89 -9.81
N MET A 31 2.73 1.90 -9.30
CA MET A 31 3.96 1.82 -10.10
C MET A 31 4.48 0.39 -10.04
N VAL A 32 4.76 -0.21 -11.19
CA VAL A 32 5.11 -1.64 -11.29
C VAL A 32 6.47 -1.81 -11.97
N GLY A 33 7.35 -2.58 -11.33
CA GLY A 33 8.67 -2.91 -11.86
C GLY A 33 9.49 -1.66 -12.18
N GLU A 34 9.90 -1.51 -13.44
CA GLU A 34 10.79 -0.43 -13.89
C GLU A 34 10.12 0.94 -13.90
N ALA A 35 8.79 1.00 -13.84
CA ALA A 35 8.06 2.26 -13.65
C ALA A 35 8.29 2.87 -12.25
N ILE A 36 8.85 2.11 -11.30
CA ILE A 36 9.18 2.60 -9.96
C ILE A 36 10.48 3.40 -10.03
N THR A 37 10.35 4.72 -9.99
CA THR A 37 11.48 5.66 -10.00
C THR A 37 11.41 6.60 -8.80
N ALA A 38 12.57 7.11 -8.37
CA ALA A 38 12.63 8.08 -7.28
C ALA A 38 11.85 9.36 -7.63
N ASP A 39 12.09 9.91 -8.83
CA ASP A 39 11.44 11.13 -9.31
C ASP A 39 9.92 10.94 -9.45
N GLY A 40 9.48 9.84 -10.07
CA GLY A 40 8.05 9.55 -10.20
C GLY A 40 7.34 9.42 -8.85
N LEU A 41 7.97 8.75 -7.87
CA LEU A 41 7.43 8.65 -6.52
C LEU A 41 7.34 10.03 -5.83
N LEU A 42 8.39 10.85 -5.93
CA LEU A 42 8.41 12.19 -5.35
C LEU A 42 7.40 13.13 -6.01
N ASP A 43 7.20 13.02 -7.32
CA ASP A 43 6.21 13.80 -8.06
C ASP A 43 4.79 13.52 -7.58
N TYR A 44 4.41 12.25 -7.43
CA TYR A 44 3.09 11.88 -6.89
C TYR A 44 2.91 12.27 -5.42
N LEU A 45 3.99 12.29 -4.65
CA LEU A 45 3.97 12.72 -3.25
C LEU A 45 4.03 14.25 -3.10
N SER A 46 4.25 15.01 -4.16
CA SER A 46 4.34 16.48 -4.11
C SER A 46 3.10 17.10 -3.44
N GLY A 47 3.33 17.95 -2.44
CA GLY A 47 2.26 18.57 -1.62
C GLY A 47 1.66 17.67 -0.53
N THR A 48 2.09 16.41 -0.44
CA THR A 48 1.82 15.54 0.71
C THR A 48 2.68 15.99 1.89
N LYS A 49 2.08 15.98 3.08
CA LYS A 49 2.79 16.30 4.34
C LYS A 49 3.00 15.06 5.19
N ILE A 50 2.02 14.15 5.18
CA ILE A 50 1.98 12.95 6.02
C ILE A 50 1.81 11.73 5.11
N ILE A 51 2.65 10.72 5.31
CA ILE A 51 2.54 9.41 4.66
C ILE A 51 2.09 8.39 5.71
N TYR A 52 0.97 7.73 5.43
CA TYR A 52 0.44 6.64 6.23
C TYR A 52 0.90 5.30 5.64
N THR A 53 1.37 4.40 6.52
CA THR A 53 1.77 3.02 6.19
C THR A 53 1.28 2.07 7.27
N TYR A 54 1.42 0.75 7.05
CA TYR A 54 1.29 -0.25 8.11
C TYR A 54 2.58 -1.06 8.22
N ASN A 55 3.30 -0.93 9.34
CA ASN A 55 4.65 -1.45 9.54
C ASN A 55 5.71 -0.84 8.59
N GLY A 56 5.37 0.26 7.91
CA GLY A 56 6.24 0.87 6.90
C GLY A 56 7.44 1.63 7.45
N ASN A 57 7.43 2.02 8.73
CA ASN A 57 8.63 2.58 9.35
C ASN A 57 9.77 1.56 9.46
N ARG A 58 9.43 0.27 9.51
CA ARG A 58 10.37 -0.85 9.66
C ARG A 58 10.64 -1.56 8.35
N PHE A 59 9.75 -1.46 7.36
CA PHE A 59 9.84 -2.20 6.12
C PHE A 59 9.78 -1.29 4.88
N ASP A 60 8.63 -0.69 4.59
CA ASP A 60 8.37 0.04 3.35
C ASP A 60 9.36 1.17 3.09
N ILE A 61 9.53 2.08 4.05
CA ILE A 61 10.43 3.23 3.91
C ILE A 61 11.89 2.78 3.78
N PRO A 62 12.42 1.85 4.62
CA PRO A 62 13.74 1.27 4.40
C PRO A 62 13.92 0.62 3.01
N MET A 63 12.93 -0.12 2.51
CA MET A 63 12.97 -0.76 1.19
C MET A 63 13.01 0.26 0.05
N ILE A 64 12.22 1.34 0.17
CA ILE A 64 12.24 2.49 -0.74
C ILE A 64 13.62 3.16 -0.73
N HIS A 65 14.19 3.40 0.44
CA HIS A 65 15.52 3.98 0.56
C HIS A 65 16.59 3.08 -0.06
N GLN A 66 16.55 1.77 0.19
CA GLN A 66 17.50 0.83 -0.36
C GLN A 66 17.44 0.74 -1.89
N ASN A 67 16.24 0.76 -2.47
CA ASN A 67 16.05 0.56 -3.92
C ASN A 67 16.15 1.87 -4.72
N LEU A 68 15.74 3.00 -4.15
CA LEU A 68 15.62 4.29 -4.85
C LEU A 68 16.58 5.38 -4.34
N GLY A 69 17.30 5.14 -3.24
CA GLY A 69 18.25 6.10 -2.68
C GLY A 69 17.60 7.30 -1.96
N ILE A 70 16.28 7.27 -1.74
CA ILE A 70 15.53 8.35 -1.10
C ILE A 70 14.94 7.90 0.26
N ASP A 71 15.10 8.72 1.30
CA ASP A 71 14.41 8.49 2.58
C ASP A 71 13.22 9.46 2.70
N LEU A 72 12.02 8.91 2.55
CA LEU A 72 10.77 9.70 2.57
C LEU A 72 10.56 10.45 3.89
N ARG A 73 11.14 9.98 5.00
CA ARG A 73 11.04 10.65 6.32
C ARG A 73 11.83 11.94 6.41
N LYS A 74 12.73 12.21 5.46
CA LYS A 74 13.46 13.50 5.40
C LYS A 74 12.58 14.63 4.88
N SER A 75 11.53 14.32 4.13
CA SER A 75 10.65 15.29 3.48
C SER A 75 9.19 15.20 3.90
N HIS A 76 8.78 14.10 4.53
CA HIS A 76 7.40 13.85 4.96
C HIS A 76 7.36 13.35 6.40
N GLU A 77 6.30 13.71 7.13
CA GLU A 77 5.96 13.05 8.38
C GLU A 77 5.50 11.62 8.08
N SER A 78 6.03 10.65 8.82
CA SER A 78 5.62 9.25 8.71
C SER A 78 4.70 8.86 9.85
N CYS A 79 3.48 8.42 9.52
CA CYS A 79 2.54 7.82 10.46
C CYS A 79 2.39 6.33 10.15
N ASP A 80 2.86 5.48 11.05
CA ASP A 80 2.74 4.03 10.92
C ASP A 80 1.59 3.52 11.78
N LEU A 81 0.50 3.11 11.10
CA LEU A 81 -0.75 2.69 11.71
C LEU A 81 -0.61 1.41 12.52
N MET A 82 0.43 0.59 12.32
CA MET A 82 0.68 -0.58 13.16
C MET A 82 0.85 -0.16 14.62
N TYR A 83 1.57 0.94 14.89
CA TYR A 83 1.75 1.42 16.26
C TYR A 83 0.46 1.99 16.85
N ASP A 84 -0.40 2.61 16.04
CA ASP A 84 -1.71 3.08 16.49
C ASP A 84 -2.66 1.92 16.78
N CYS A 85 -2.63 0.86 15.97
CA CYS A 85 -3.30 -0.41 16.26
C CYS A 85 -2.81 -1.02 17.57
N TRP A 86 -1.49 -1.02 17.81
CA TRP A 86 -0.91 -1.58 19.02
C TRP A 86 -1.35 -0.86 20.29
N LYS A 87 -1.55 0.46 20.25
CA LYS A 87 -2.12 1.25 21.37
C LYS A 87 -3.57 0.86 21.67
N ASN A 88 -4.27 0.30 20.69
CA ASN A 88 -5.67 -0.16 20.79
C ASN A 88 -5.79 -1.69 20.95
N ASN A 89 -4.73 -2.39 21.36
CA ASN A 89 -4.69 -3.85 21.50
C ASN A 89 -5.00 -4.65 20.21
N LEU A 90 -4.86 -4.03 19.04
CA LEU A 90 -4.95 -4.70 17.74
C LEU A 90 -3.54 -5.13 17.32
N LYS A 91 -3.31 -6.45 17.27
CA LYS A 91 -2.00 -7.05 16.97
C LYS A 91 -2.08 -7.96 15.75
N GLY A 92 -0.94 -8.14 15.09
CA GLY A 92 -0.80 -8.98 13.89
C GLY A 92 -0.50 -8.18 12.62
N GLY A 93 -0.54 -8.86 11.47
CA GLY A 93 -0.43 -8.21 10.16
C GLY A 93 -1.70 -7.43 9.80
N LEU A 94 -1.61 -6.58 8.78
CA LEU A 94 -2.69 -5.69 8.33
C LEU A 94 -4.02 -6.44 8.15
N LYS A 95 -3.99 -7.57 7.42
CA LYS A 95 -5.17 -8.42 7.20
C LYS A 95 -5.88 -8.87 8.47
N ALA A 96 -5.12 -9.24 9.51
CA ALA A 96 -5.71 -9.68 10.78
C ALA A 96 -6.40 -8.51 11.51
N VAL A 97 -5.77 -7.34 11.47
CA VAL A 97 -6.34 -6.11 12.06
C VAL A 97 -7.58 -5.68 11.30
N GLU A 98 -7.55 -5.67 9.97
CA GLU A 98 -8.70 -5.36 9.13
C GLU A 98 -9.89 -6.26 9.43
N GLN A 99 -9.67 -7.58 9.54
CA GLN A 99 -10.72 -8.52 9.92
C GLN A 99 -11.30 -8.19 11.30
N ALA A 100 -10.44 -7.91 12.29
CA ALA A 100 -10.89 -7.51 13.63
C ALA A 100 -11.71 -6.21 13.63
N LEU A 101 -11.47 -5.35 12.65
CA LEU A 101 -12.14 -4.07 12.46
C LEU A 101 -13.33 -4.13 11.49
N GLY A 102 -13.65 -5.30 10.92
CA GLY A 102 -14.70 -5.46 9.93
C GLY A 102 -14.43 -4.72 8.63
N ILE A 103 -13.16 -4.55 8.24
CA ILE A 103 -12.76 -4.03 6.92
C ILE A 103 -12.83 -5.19 5.93
N SER A 104 -13.74 -5.10 4.95
CA SER A 104 -13.91 -6.13 3.94
C SER A 104 -12.79 -6.11 2.91
N ARG A 105 -12.35 -7.30 2.50
CA ARG A 105 -11.50 -7.52 1.32
C ARG A 105 -12.29 -8.25 0.23
N ASN A 106 -12.11 -7.86 -1.02
CA ASN A 106 -12.68 -8.52 -2.19
C ASN A 106 -11.93 -9.81 -2.55
N ILE A 107 -10.63 -9.88 -2.28
CA ILE A 107 -9.80 -11.06 -2.62
C ILE A 107 -10.07 -12.31 -1.75
N PHE A 108 -11.12 -12.30 -0.92
CA PHE A 108 -11.47 -13.41 -0.05
C PHE A 108 -11.85 -14.66 -0.89
N GLY A 109 -11.06 -15.74 -0.77
CA GLY A 109 -11.37 -17.05 -1.38
C GLY A 109 -10.40 -17.56 -2.45
N ARG A 110 -9.40 -16.79 -2.91
CA ARG A 110 -8.43 -17.25 -3.92
C ARG A 110 -7.17 -17.96 -3.38
N GLY A 111 -7.15 -18.37 -2.11
CA GLY A 111 -5.94 -18.86 -1.45
C GLY A 111 -5.01 -17.71 -1.05
N ALA A 112 -4.20 -17.90 -0.01
CA ALA A 112 -3.20 -16.92 0.41
C ALA A 112 -1.96 -17.07 -0.48
N ASP A 113 -1.99 -16.48 -1.67
CA ASP A 113 -0.81 -16.45 -2.52
C ASP A 113 0.19 -15.43 -1.95
N ASP A 114 1.45 -15.84 -1.83
CA ASP A 114 2.55 -14.93 -1.48
C ASP A 114 2.76 -13.94 -2.63
N PRO A 115 2.67 -12.61 -2.40
CA PRO A 115 2.91 -11.60 -3.43
C PRO A 115 4.23 -11.79 -4.20
N ARG A 116 5.26 -12.35 -3.54
CA ARG A 116 6.55 -12.66 -4.18
C ARG A 116 6.45 -13.80 -5.19
N ILE A 117 5.56 -14.77 -4.97
CA ILE A 117 5.28 -15.85 -5.92
C ILE A 117 4.51 -15.31 -7.12
N LEU A 118 3.50 -14.45 -6.89
CA LEU A 118 2.76 -13.80 -7.97
C LEU A 118 3.69 -12.98 -8.87
N TRP A 119 4.58 -12.20 -8.27
CA TRP A 119 5.62 -11.48 -9.00
C TRP A 119 6.54 -12.42 -9.79
N ARG A 120 6.99 -13.52 -9.18
CA ARG A 120 7.85 -14.49 -9.85
C ARG A 120 7.15 -15.13 -11.05
N ASN A 121 5.88 -15.51 -10.93
CA ASN A 121 5.11 -16.11 -12.03
C ASN A 121 4.92 -15.11 -13.17
N TRP A 122 4.56 -13.86 -12.85
CA TRP A 122 4.54 -12.79 -13.83
C TRP A 122 5.90 -12.66 -14.53
N ARG A 123 7.01 -12.58 -13.78
CA ARG A 123 8.36 -12.37 -14.35
C ARG A 123 8.89 -13.53 -15.17
N LEU A 124 8.59 -14.78 -14.82
CA LEU A 124 9.14 -15.96 -15.50
C LEU A 124 8.22 -16.53 -16.58
N HIS A 125 6.91 -16.31 -16.49
CA HIS A 125 5.93 -17.02 -17.31
C HIS A 125 4.93 -16.09 -18.03
N ASP A 126 5.09 -14.77 -17.91
CA ASP A 126 4.14 -13.78 -18.45
C ASP A 126 2.70 -14.03 -17.96
N ASP A 127 2.58 -14.54 -16.74
CA ASP A 127 1.33 -14.85 -16.09
C ASP A 127 0.60 -13.54 -15.70
N VAL A 128 -0.23 -13.05 -16.61
CA VAL A 128 -1.02 -11.82 -16.46
C VAL A 128 -1.99 -11.94 -15.28
N ASP A 129 -2.56 -13.13 -15.03
CA ASP A 129 -3.46 -13.35 -13.90
C ASP A 129 -2.72 -13.21 -12.57
N ALA A 130 -1.47 -13.69 -12.49
CA ALA A 130 -0.63 -13.46 -11.32
C ALA A 130 -0.35 -11.97 -11.09
N LEU A 131 -0.07 -11.20 -12.15
CA LEU A 131 0.13 -9.76 -12.04
C LEU A 131 -1.16 -9.06 -11.56
N GLU A 132 -2.31 -9.35 -12.16
CA GLU A 132 -3.57 -8.71 -11.76
C GLU A 132 -3.93 -9.01 -10.30
N ARG A 133 -3.66 -10.23 -9.84
CA ARG A 133 -3.85 -10.58 -8.43
C ARG A 133 -2.90 -9.81 -7.53
N LEU A 134 -1.62 -9.72 -7.87
CA LEU A 134 -0.63 -8.92 -7.13
C LEU A 134 -1.06 -7.45 -7.01
N LEU A 135 -1.54 -6.86 -8.11
CA LEU A 135 -2.03 -5.49 -8.11
C LEU A 135 -3.30 -5.32 -7.28
N GLU A 136 -4.20 -6.31 -7.23
CA GLU A 136 -5.36 -6.24 -6.34
C GLU A 136 -4.97 -6.34 -4.87
N TYR A 137 -3.99 -7.19 -4.49
CA TYR A 137 -3.45 -7.23 -3.12
C TYR A 137 -2.94 -5.86 -2.69
N ASN A 138 -2.00 -5.29 -3.44
CA ASN A 138 -1.41 -3.99 -3.14
C ASN A 138 -2.45 -2.85 -3.16
N ARG A 139 -3.44 -2.92 -4.06
CA ARG A 139 -4.54 -1.95 -4.11
C ARG A 139 -5.38 -1.99 -2.84
N GLU A 140 -5.78 -3.18 -2.39
CA GLU A 140 -6.54 -3.33 -1.15
C GLU A 140 -5.73 -2.84 0.04
N ASP A 141 -4.47 -3.26 0.16
CA ASP A 141 -3.61 -2.85 1.28
C ASP A 141 -3.44 -1.32 1.30
N THR A 142 -3.17 -0.69 0.16
CA THR A 142 -3.06 0.78 0.05
C THR A 142 -4.36 1.50 0.43
N ILE A 143 -5.50 1.06 -0.12
CA ILE A 143 -6.80 1.71 0.09
C ILE A 143 -7.31 1.50 1.52
N ASN A 144 -7.10 0.31 2.08
CA ASN A 144 -7.60 -0.03 3.40
C ASN A 144 -6.87 0.74 4.52
N LEU A 145 -5.67 1.27 4.28
CA LEU A 145 -5.03 2.18 5.24
C LEU A 145 -5.89 3.42 5.53
N VAL A 146 -6.67 3.90 4.56
CA VAL A 146 -7.61 5.03 4.76
C VAL A 146 -8.72 4.62 5.74
N LEU A 147 -9.30 3.45 5.50
CA LEU A 147 -10.37 2.88 6.33
C LEU A 147 -9.88 2.54 7.73
N LEU A 148 -8.63 2.08 7.84
CA LEU A 148 -7.97 1.78 9.10
C LEU A 148 -7.74 3.05 9.92
N GLU A 149 -7.16 4.08 9.30
CA GLU A 149 -6.96 5.38 9.94
C GLU A 149 -8.27 5.96 10.48
N GLU A 150 -9.34 5.90 9.67
CA GLU A 150 -10.64 6.41 10.07
C GLU A 150 -11.24 5.64 11.25
N ARG A 151 -11.23 4.31 11.21
CA ARG A 151 -11.74 3.47 12.29
C ARG A 151 -11.00 3.70 13.61
N LEU A 152 -9.68 3.90 13.55
CA LEU A 152 -8.86 4.21 14.71
C LEU A 152 -9.16 5.61 15.29
N LYS A 153 -9.51 6.59 14.45
CA LYS A 153 -9.82 7.96 14.89
C LYS A 153 -11.23 8.15 15.44
N ASN A 154 -12.22 7.50 14.82
CA ASN A 154 -13.63 7.75 15.13
C ASN A 154 -14.22 6.81 16.19
N GLY A 155 -13.44 5.83 16.66
CA GLY A 155 -13.83 4.91 17.74
C GLY A 155 -15.06 4.08 17.39
N TYR A 156 -14.91 3.09 16.50
CA TYR A 156 -15.91 2.04 16.17
C TYR A 156 -17.37 2.49 15.92
N LYS A 157 -17.63 3.77 15.62
CA LYS A 157 -18.99 4.23 15.30
C LYS A 157 -19.42 3.66 13.94
N ARG A 158 -20.67 3.21 13.85
CA ARG A 158 -21.24 2.58 12.63
C ARG A 158 -21.32 3.50 11.40
N GLU A 159 -21.02 4.78 11.54
CA GLU A 159 -20.99 5.78 10.45
C GLU A 159 -19.57 5.99 9.89
N CYS A 160 -18.77 4.93 9.76
CA CYS A 160 -17.46 4.99 9.10
C CYS A 160 -17.63 4.82 7.58
N LEU A 161 -16.65 5.27 6.78
CA LEU A 161 -16.62 4.95 5.35
C LEU A 161 -16.57 3.42 5.17
N ASP A 162 -17.55 2.90 4.43
CA ASP A 162 -17.51 1.50 3.97
C ASP A 162 -16.65 1.35 2.70
N LYS A 163 -16.45 2.46 1.97
CA LYS A 163 -15.66 2.50 0.74
C LYS A 163 -14.88 3.79 0.63
N VAL A 164 -13.62 3.68 0.23
CA VAL A 164 -12.78 4.84 -0.08
C VAL A 164 -13.13 5.38 -1.46
N PRO A 165 -13.45 6.68 -1.59
CA PRO A 165 -13.77 7.26 -2.89
C PRO A 165 -12.50 7.40 -3.73
N VAL A 166 -12.42 6.71 -4.87
CA VAL A 166 -11.34 6.87 -5.85
C VAL A 166 -11.88 7.63 -7.07
N LYS A 167 -11.31 8.81 -7.36
CA LYS A 167 -11.69 9.63 -8.53
C LYS A 167 -10.85 9.31 -9.77
N SER A 168 -9.60 8.91 -9.57
CA SER A 168 -8.67 8.56 -10.65
C SER A 168 -7.84 7.36 -10.22
N TYR A 169 -7.59 6.45 -11.15
CA TYR A 169 -6.78 5.26 -10.94
C TYR A 169 -5.78 5.13 -12.08
N LEU A 170 -4.49 5.22 -11.74
CA LEU A 170 -3.39 5.16 -12.68
C LEU A 170 -2.55 3.91 -12.41
N ARG A 171 -2.39 3.05 -13.42
CA ARG A 171 -1.46 1.92 -13.40
C ARG A 171 -0.30 2.22 -14.33
N LEU A 172 0.87 2.44 -13.75
CA LEU A 172 2.11 2.64 -14.46
C LEU A 172 2.83 1.29 -14.52
N VAL A 173 2.59 0.56 -15.60
CA VAL A 173 3.23 -0.72 -15.88
C VAL A 173 4.17 -0.53 -17.04
N GLN A 174 5.47 -0.71 -16.82
CA GLN A 174 6.40 -0.89 -17.94
C GLN A 174 6.49 -2.38 -18.26
N ALA A 175 6.29 -2.71 -19.53
CA ALA A 175 6.52 -4.05 -20.05
C ALA A 175 8.00 -4.45 -19.84
N LYS A 176 8.23 -5.75 -19.69
CA LYS A 176 9.55 -6.35 -19.44
C LYS A 176 10.61 -5.97 -20.46
#